data_AF-A0A4Y9MS41-F1
#
_entry.id   AF-A0A4Y9MS41-F1
#
_cell.length_a   1.000
_cell.length_b   1.000
_cell.length_c   1.000
_cell.angle_alpha   90.00
_cell.angle_beta   90.00
_cell.angle_gamma   90.00
#
_symmetry.space_group_name_H-M   'P 1'
#
loop_
_entity.id
_entity.type
_entity.pdbx_description
1 polymer ?
#
loop_
_entity_poly.entity_id
_entity_poly.type
_entity_poly.pdbx_seq_one_letter_code
_entity_poly.pdbx_strand_id
1 'polypeptide(L)' 'MRFVLEVNLPDDADANAELGRILRYWGGAMKDLTELEPGDKQDIYDSNYARVGDWSVSADAD' A
#
# COMPACT_ATOMS: atom_id res chain seq x y z
N MET A 1 -11.35 -13.06 -0.01
CA MET A 1 -9.96 -12.67 0.27
C MET A 1 -9.96 -11.19 0.62
N ARG A 2 -9.22 -10.79 1.64
CA ARG A 2 -9.23 -9.42 2.15
C ARG A 2 -7.90 -8.74 1.85
N PHE A 3 -7.95 -7.64 1.10
CA PHE A 3 -6.82 -6.72 0.92
C PHE A 3 -6.91 -5.60 1.95
N VAL A 4 -5.79 -5.29 2.60
CA VAL A 4 -5.65 -4.15 3.52
C VAL A 4 -4.44 -3.33 3.09
N LEU A 5 -4.60 -2.02 2.99
CA LEU A 5 -3.53 -1.05 2.83
C LEU A 5 -3.56 -0.14 4.06
N GLU A 6 -2.49 -0.19 4.86
CA GLU A 6 -2.32 0.66 6.03
C GLU A 6 -1.14 1.59 5.81
N VAL A 7 -1.39 2.90 5.97
CA VAL A 7 -0.40 3.95 5.72
C VAL A 7 -0.48 4.98 6.84
N ASN A 8 0.65 5.26 7.46
CA ASN A 8 0.82 6.41 8.34
C ASN A 8 1.01 7.66 7.48
N LEU A 9 0.05 8.58 7.54
CA LEU A 9 0.15 9.85 6.85
C LEU A 9 0.96 10.86 7.67
N PRO A 10 1.69 11.77 7.01
CA PRO A 10 2.33 12.88 7.70
C PRO A 10 1.29 13.83 8.30
N ASP A 11 1.64 14.49 9.41
CA ASP A 11 0.79 15.47 10.11
C ASP A 11 0.82 16.87 9.46
N ASP A 12 1.35 16.99 8.23
CA ASP A 12 1.48 18.25 7.51
C ASP A 12 0.48 18.39 6.35
N ALA A 13 0.51 19.55 5.69
CA ALA A 13 -0.41 19.87 4.60
C ALA A 13 -0.28 18.96 3.36
N ASP A 14 0.77 18.14 3.28
CA ASP A 14 1.06 17.27 2.13
C ASP A 14 0.44 15.87 2.25
N ALA A 15 -0.29 15.56 3.33
CA ALA A 15 -0.92 14.24 3.53
C ALA A 15 -1.75 13.75 2.33
N ASN A 16 -2.54 14.63 1.71
CA ASN A 16 -3.34 14.30 0.53
C ASN A 16 -2.49 14.02 -0.72
N ALA A 17 -1.41 14.80 -0.91
CA ALA A 17 -0.51 14.65 -2.03
C ALA A 17 0.28 13.34 -1.92
N GLU A 18 0.81 13.03 -0.73
CA GLU A 18 1.52 11.79 -0.47
C GLU A 18 0.60 10.56 -0.57
N LEU A 19 -0.61 10.61 -0.02
CA LEU A 19 -1.58 9.52 -0.19
C LEU A 19 -1.90 9.28 -1.67
N GLY A 20 -2.15 10.34 -2.44
CA GLY A 20 -2.40 10.24 -3.88
C GLY A 20 -1.22 9.63 -4.64
N ARG A 21 0.01 10.02 -4.28
CA ARG A 21 1.25 9.47 -4.86
C ARG A 21 1.39 7.98 -4.55
N ILE A 22 1.20 7.59 -3.29
CA ILE A 22 1.24 6.19 -2.82
C ILE A 22 0.23 5.36 -3.61
N LEU A 23 -1.04 5.77 -3.67
CA LEU A 23 -2.09 5.04 -4.39
C LEU A 23 -1.80 4.91 -5.88
N ARG A 24 -1.24 5.95 -6.51
CA ARG A 24 -0.86 5.92 -7.93
C ARG A 24 0.28 4.94 -8.19
N TYR A 25 1.33 4.96 -7.37
CA TYR A 25 2.48 4.06 -7.55
C TYR A 25 2.08 2.61 -7.27
N TRP A 26 1.35 2.35 -6.18
CA TRP A 26 0.88 1.00 -5.87
C TRP A 26 -0.09 0.46 -6.90
N GLY A 27 -1.08 1.26 -7.31
CA GLY A 27 -1.98 0.87 -8.40
C GLY A 27 -1.24 0.58 -9.71
N GLY A 28 -0.08 1.19 -9.92
CA GLY A 28 0.84 0.84 -11.00
C GLY A 28 1.53 -0.49 -10.79
N ALA A 29 2.19 -0.69 -9.64
CA ALA A 29 2.94 -1.90 -9.30
C ALA A 29 2.07 -3.17 -9.30
N MET A 30 0.78 -3.04 -8.93
CA MET A 30 -0.18 -4.16 -8.95
C MET A 30 -0.38 -4.76 -10.35
N LYS A 31 -0.07 -4.02 -11.42
CA LYS A 31 -0.14 -4.55 -12.80
C LYS A 31 0.98 -5.54 -13.11
N ASP A 32 2.07 -5.50 -12.34
CA ASP A 32 3.22 -6.39 -12.50
C ASP A 32 3.06 -7.68 -11.66
N LEU A 33 2.09 -7.71 -10.74
CA LEU A 33 1.69 -8.94 -10.06
C LEU A 33 0.94 -9.86 -11.03
N THR A 34 1.39 -11.09 -11.14
CA THR A 34 0.75 -12.10 -12.01
C THR A 34 -0.56 -12.60 -11.40
N GLU A 35 -0.57 -12.83 -10.09
CA GLU A 35 -1.74 -13.21 -9.29
C GLU A 35 -1.64 -12.53 -7.92
N LEU A 36 -2.78 -12.30 -7.28
CA LEU A 36 -2.85 -11.77 -5.92
C LEU A 36 -3.38 -12.88 -5.00
N GLU A 37 -2.53 -13.36 -4.09
CA GLU A 37 -2.77 -14.53 -3.27
C GLU A 37 -2.81 -14.21 -1.76
N PRO A 38 -3.54 -14.99 -0.95
CA PRO A 38 -3.42 -14.93 0.50
C PRO A 38 -1.96 -15.12 0.96
N GLY A 39 -1.45 -14.18 1.76
CA GLY A 39 -0.07 -14.16 2.21
C GLY A 39 0.79 -13.11 1.50
N ASP A 40 0.34 -12.61 0.34
CA ASP A 40 1.02 -11.50 -0.33
C ASP A 40 1.01 -10.24 0.55
N LYS A 41 2.15 -9.55 0.54
CA LYS A 41 2.35 -8.31 1.28
C LYS A 41 3.53 -7.53 0.73
N GLN A 42 3.51 -6.21 0.93
CA GLN A 42 4.66 -5.38 0.62
C GLN A 42 4.66 -4.08 1.43
N ASP A 43 5.86 -3.63 1.82
CA ASP A 43 6.07 -2.36 2.51
C ASP A 43 5.80 -1.16 1.58
N ILE A 44 5.15 -0.13 2.11
CA ILE A 44 4.92 1.17 1.46
C ILE A 44 6.03 2.15 1.88
N TYR A 45 6.54 2.90 0.91
CA TYR A 45 7.52 3.96 1.14
C TYR A 45 7.03 5.32 0.64
N ASP A 46 7.38 6.39 1.37
CA ASP A 46 7.10 7.77 0.98
C ASP A 46 8.10 8.28 -0.08
N SER A 47 8.07 9.58 -0.36
CA SER A 47 8.92 10.22 -1.38
C SER A 47 10.37 10.33 -0.94
N ASN A 48 10.63 10.21 0.35
CA ASN A 48 11.95 10.22 0.98
C ASN A 48 12.51 8.80 1.21
N TYR A 49 11.83 7.78 0.68
CA TYR A 49 12.15 6.36 0.90
C TYR A 49 12.06 5.93 2.37
N ALA A 50 11.27 6.62 3.19
CA ALA A 50 10.94 6.16 4.53
C ALA A 50 9.78 5.17 4.47
N ARG A 51 9.85 4.07 5.24
CA ARG A 51 8.75 3.12 5.37
C ARG A 51 7.59 3.78 6.10
N VAL A 52 6.42 3.82 5.47
CA VAL A 52 5.21 4.47 6.03
C VAL A 52 4.05 3.51 6.25
N GLY A 53 4.18 2.24 5.85
CA GLY A 53 3.12 1.26 6.04
C GLY A 53 3.39 -0.02 5.27
N ASP A 54 2.32 -0.79 5.05
CA ASP A 54 2.31 -1.96 4.19
C ASP A 54 0.91 -2.21 3.61
N TRP A 55 0.86 -3.03 2.57
CA TRP A 55 -0.36 -3.74 2.22
C TRP A 55 -0.19 -5.23 2.46
N SER A 56 -1.30 -5.91 2.72
CA SER A 56 -1.35 -7.35 2.89
C SER A 56 -2.66 -7.94 2.36
N VAL A 57 -2.60 -9.21 2.01
CA VAL A 57 -3.75 -10.02 1.58
C VAL A 57 -3.91 -11.19 2.54
N SER A 58 -5.11 -11.32 3.11
CA SER A 58 -5.48 -12.49 3.91
C SER A 58 -6.55 -13.31 3.21
N ALA A 59 -6.61 -14.61 3.53
CA ALA A 59 -7.81 -15.39 3.29
C ALA A 59 -9.01 -14.71 3.99
N ASP A 60 -10.23 -14.94 3.51
CA ASP A 60 -11.40 -14.55 4.30
C ASP A 60 -11.41 -15.39 5.57
N ALA A 61 -11.79 -14.76 6.68
CA ALA A 61 -12.19 -15.53 7.85
C ALA A 61 -13.56 -16.15 7.53
N ASP A 62 -13.66 -17.48 7.65
CA ASP A 62 -14.95 -18.19 7.67
C ASP A 62 -15.87 -17.67 8.78
#